data_AF-A0A9D6L775-F1
#
_entry.id   AF-A0A9D6L775-F1
#
_cell.length_a   1.000
_cell.length_b   1.000
_cell.length_c   1.000
_cell.angle_alpha   90.00
_cell.angle_beta   90.00
_cell.angle_gamma   90.00
#
_symmetry.space_group_name_H-M   'P 1'
#
loop_
_entity.id
_entity.type
_entity.pdbx_description
1 polymer ?
#
loop_
_entity_poly.entity_id
_entity_poly.type
_entity_poly.pdbx_seq_one_letter_code
_entity_poly.pdbx_strand_id
1 'polypeptide(L)'
;MSPRPQPSSDAPFDAALALARAGRFDEALAALRRAAGAGSRHADAALAFAELARTAEESGAARHALEALDAATALAPGYADLHYRRGCALITAQRHADARAA
;
A
#
# COMPACT_ATOMS: atom_id res chain seq x y z
N MET A 1 -9.11 -3.52 22.40
CA MET A 1 -9.43 -3.08 21.03
C MET A 1 -8.69 -1.79 20.78
N SER A 2 -7.59 -1.83 20.04
CA SER A 2 -6.89 -0.61 19.63
C SER A 2 -7.75 0.10 18.59
N PRO A 3 -8.02 1.42 18.71
CA PRO A 3 -8.78 2.14 17.70
C PRO A 3 -8.06 2.03 16.36
N ARG A 4 -8.80 1.64 15.31
CA ARG A 4 -8.31 1.70 13.94
C ARG A 4 -8.03 3.19 13.66
N PRO A 5 -6.77 3.59 13.41
CA PRO A 5 -6.48 4.98 13.10
C PRO A 5 -7.30 5.33 11.86
N GLN A 6 -8.02 6.43 11.98
CA GLN A 6 -8.59 7.08 10.82
C GLN A 6 -7.41 7.80 10.17
N PRO A 7 -7.17 7.65 8.85
CA PRO A 7 -6.11 8.42 8.21
C PRO A 7 -6.40 9.89 8.48
N SER A 8 -5.51 10.53 9.24
CA SER A 8 -5.49 11.99 9.28
C SER A 8 -5.09 12.42 7.88
N SER A 9 -5.92 13.19 7.17
CA SER A 9 -5.61 13.71 5.82
C SER A 9 -4.41 14.66 5.90
N ASP A 10 -3.21 14.11 6.00
CA ASP A 10 -1.99 14.83 5.69
C ASP A 10 -1.97 14.99 4.16
N ALA A 11 -2.02 16.24 3.70
CA ALA A 11 -1.94 16.62 2.30
C ALA A 11 -0.93 15.81 1.44
N PRO A 12 0.27 15.40 1.93
CA PRO A 12 1.17 14.55 1.15
C PRO A 12 0.64 13.13 0.84
N PHE A 13 -0.20 12.52 1.69
CA PHE A 13 -0.77 11.20 1.42
C PHE A 13 -1.88 11.26 0.38
N ASP A 14 -2.73 12.29 0.43
CA ASP A 14 -3.81 12.48 -0.53
C ASP A 14 -3.27 12.65 -1.96
N ALA A 15 -2.20 13.42 -2.13
CA ALA A 15 -1.52 13.58 -3.41
C ALA A 15 -0.98 12.23 -3.95
N ALA A 16 -0.40 11.40 -3.07
CA ALA A 16 0.10 10.09 -3.47
C ALA A 16 -1.03 9.12 -3.85
N LEU A 17 -2.16 9.15 -3.13
CA LEU A 17 -3.33 8.34 -3.47
C LEU A 17 -3.98 8.80 -4.78
N ALA A 18 -3.97 10.10 -5.08
CA ALA A 18 -4.40 10.61 -6.38
C ALA A 18 -3.53 10.08 -7.53
N LEU A 19 -2.21 10.00 -7.35
CA LEU A 19 -1.29 9.38 -8.31
C LEU A 19 -1.62 7.90 -8.52
N ALA A 20 -1.91 7.16 -7.44
CA ALA A 20 -2.30 5.75 -7.54
C ALA A 20 -3.60 5.56 -8.33
N ARG A 21 -4.61 6.40 -8.09
CA ARG A 21 -5.88 6.38 -8.86
C ARG A 21 -5.69 6.73 -10.33
N ALA A 22 -4.65 7.48 -10.67
CA ALA A 22 -4.24 7.76 -12.05
C ALA A 22 -3.38 6.64 -12.68
N GLY A 23 -3.16 5.52 -11.97
CA GLY A 23 -2.31 4.41 -12.43
C GLY A 23 -0.80 4.66 -12.31
N ARG A 24 -0.38 5.80 -11.72
CA ARG A 24 1.03 6.19 -11.57
C ARG A 24 1.60 5.60 -10.28
N PHE A 25 1.64 4.28 -10.19
CA PHE A 25 1.95 3.56 -8.95
C PHE A 25 3.38 3.77 -8.44
N ASP A 26 4.38 3.83 -9.31
CA ASP A 26 5.78 4.08 -8.91
C ASP A 26 5.93 5.46 -8.26
N GLU A 27 5.26 6.47 -8.81
CA GLU A 27 5.28 7.83 -8.27
C GLU A 27 4.49 7.94 -6.98
N ALA A 28 3.35 7.25 -6.87
CA ALA A 28 2.58 7.15 -5.65
C ALA A 28 3.41 6.50 -4.52
N LEU A 29 4.14 5.42 -4.80
CA LEU A 29 5.05 4.77 -3.85
C LEU A 29 6.17 5.71 -3.40
N ALA A 30 6.80 6.41 -4.34
CA ALA A 30 7.87 7.36 -4.01
C ALA A 30 7.34 8.52 -3.15
N ALA A 31 6.17 9.06 -3.49
CA ALA A 31 5.52 10.13 -2.73
C ALA A 31 5.17 9.68 -1.31
N LEU A 32 4.59 8.49 -1.13
CA LEU A 32 4.28 7.92 0.18
C LEU A 32 5.55 7.66 1.01
N ARG A 33 6.62 7.12 0.41
CA ARG A 33 7.91 6.91 1.11
C ARG A 33 8.49 8.22 1.62
N ARG A 34 8.45 9.27 0.81
CA ARG A 34 8.89 10.61 1.22
C ARG A 34 8.03 11.19 2.33
N ALA A 35 6.71 11.05 2.23
CA ALA A 35 5.78 11.51 3.25
C ALA A 35 6.02 10.80 4.60
N ALA A 36 6.17 9.47 4.57
CA ALA A 36 6.49 8.66 5.73
C ALA A 36 7.84 9.06 6.37
N GLY A 37 8.86 9.37 5.57
CA GLY A 37 10.17 9.81 6.05
C GLY A 37 10.19 11.25 6.61
N ALA A 38 9.18 12.07 6.30
CA ALA A 38 9.10 13.47 6.74
C ALA A 38 8.53 13.65 8.16
N GLY A 39 8.39 12.56 8.93
CA GLY A 39 7.89 12.61 10.31
C GLY A 39 6.38 12.44 10.45
N SER A 40 5.68 12.03 9.39
CA SER A 40 4.28 11.60 9.50
C SER A 40 4.15 10.41 10.45
N ARG A 41 2.99 10.28 11.09
CA ARG A 41 2.72 9.13 11.96
C ARG A 41 2.81 7.84 11.16
N HIS A 42 3.62 6.89 11.64
CA HIS A 42 3.79 5.59 10.99
C HIS A 42 2.46 4.86 10.74
N ALA A 43 1.48 5.04 11.62
CA ALA A 43 0.14 4.47 11.45
C ALA A 43 -0.62 5.09 10.25
N ASP A 44 -0.59 6.41 10.09
CA ASP A 44 -1.24 7.10 8.97
C ASP A 44 -0.56 6.72 7.64
N ALA A 45 0.78 6.67 7.63
CA ALA A 45 1.55 6.22 6.47
C ALA A 45 1.24 4.75 6.10
N ALA A 46 1.16 3.85 7.08
CA ALA A 46 0.83 2.45 6.84
C ALA A 46 -0.56 2.27 6.21
N LEU A 47 -1.55 3.06 6.63
CA LEU A 47 -2.88 3.07 6.02
C LEU A 47 -2.85 3.60 4.59
N ALA A 48 -2.09 4.67 4.32
CA ALA A 48 -1.95 5.20 2.97
C ALA A 48 -1.29 4.19 2.02
N PHE A 49 -0.27 3.46 2.47
CA PHE A 49 0.31 2.36 1.70
C PHE A 49 -0.68 1.20 1.46
N ALA A 50 -1.52 0.88 2.44
CA ALA A 50 -2.57 -0.14 2.28
C ALA A 50 -3.64 0.26 1.23
N GLU A 51 -4.01 1.55 1.18
CA GLU A 51 -4.92 2.07 0.15
C GLU A 51 -4.28 2.10 -1.25
N LEU A 52 -2.99 2.42 -1.33
CA LEU A 52 -2.23 2.28 -2.58
C LEU A 52 -2.26 0.83 -3.06
N ALA A 53 -2.00 -0.12 -2.16
CA ALA A 53 -2.01 -1.54 -2.51
C ALA A 53 -3.35 -1.98 -3.08
N ARG A 54 -4.46 -1.61 -2.41
CA ARG A 54 -5.81 -1.92 -2.89
C ARG A 54 -6.04 -1.35 -4.30
N THR A 55 -5.64 -0.10 -4.53
CA THR A 55 -5.81 0.55 -5.84
C THR A 55 -4.97 -0.14 -6.93
N ALA A 56 -3.76 -0.57 -6.59
CA ALA A 56 -2.89 -1.33 -7.49
C ALA A 56 -3.44 -2.73 -7.79
N GLU A 57 -4.00 -3.43 -6.80
CA GLU A 57 -4.69 -4.72 -6.99
C GLU A 57 -5.87 -4.60 -7.94
N GLU A 58 -6.73 -3.60 -7.72
CA GLU A 58 -7.89 -3.31 -8.58
C GLU A 58 -7.48 -3.02 -10.04
N SER A 59 -6.25 -2.53 -10.24
CA SER A 59 -5.69 -2.23 -11.57
C SER A 59 -4.87 -3.39 -12.16
N GLY A 60 -4.81 -4.54 -11.49
CA GLY A 60 -3.99 -5.69 -11.90
C GLY A 60 -2.48 -5.52 -11.72
N ALA A 61 -2.04 -4.43 -11.07
CA ALA A 61 -0.64 -4.12 -10.80
C ALA A 61 -0.13 -4.85 -9.54
N ALA A 62 -0.16 -6.19 -9.58
CA ALA A 62 0.13 -7.05 -8.43
C ALA A 62 1.52 -6.81 -7.79
N ARG A 63 2.53 -6.46 -8.60
CA ARG A 63 3.88 -6.12 -8.09
C ARG A 63 3.84 -4.89 -7.20
N HIS A 64 3.22 -3.81 -7.67
CA HIS A 64 3.11 -2.55 -6.92
C HIS A 64 2.26 -2.71 -5.67
N ALA A 65 1.21 -3.53 -5.73
CA ALA A 65 0.40 -3.85 -4.57
C ALA A 65 1.22 -4.51 -3.45
N LEU A 66 2.04 -5.51 -3.81
CA LEU A 66 2.90 -6.20 -2.87
C LEU A 66 3.94 -5.25 -2.26
N GLU A 67 4.59 -4.42 -3.08
CA GLU A 67 5.56 -3.43 -2.60
C GLU A 67 4.95 -2.42 -1.61
N ALA A 68 3.71 -2.00 -1.84
CA ALA A 68 3.02 -1.11 -0.91
C ALA A 68 2.66 -1.83 0.40
N LEU A 69 2.22 -3.09 0.35
CA LEU A 69 1.95 -3.89 1.54
C LEU A 69 3.20 -4.21 2.35
N ASP A 70 4.34 -4.44 1.69
CA ASP A 70 5.64 -4.58 2.35
C ASP A 70 6.03 -3.29 3.09
N ALA A 71 5.83 -2.13 2.47
CA ALA A 71 6.06 -0.84 3.14
C ALA A 71 5.10 -0.62 4.31
N ALA A 72 3.82 -0.95 4.15
CA ALA A 72 2.82 -0.81 5.22
C ALA A 72 3.14 -1.69 6.44
N THR A 73 3.50 -2.96 6.20
CA THR A 73 3.85 -3.91 7.27
C THR A 73 5.16 -3.55 7.97
N ALA A 74 6.13 -2.97 7.27
CA ALA A 74 7.35 -2.45 7.88
C ALA A 74 7.08 -1.27 8.83
N LEU A 75 6.11 -0.40 8.49
CA LEU A 75 5.72 0.75 9.31
C LEU A 75 4.83 0.38 10.50
N ALA A 76 3.96 -0.62 10.32
CA ALA A 76 3.01 -1.07 11.34
C ALA A 76 2.99 -2.62 11.45
N PRO A 77 4.05 -3.23 11.98
CA PRO A 77 4.17 -4.70 12.02
C PRO A 77 3.10 -5.37 12.90
N GLY A 78 2.51 -4.64 13.85
CA GLY A 78 1.44 -5.13 14.71
C GLY A 78 0.04 -5.13 14.08
N TYR A 79 -0.11 -4.65 12.83
CA TYR A 79 -1.43 -4.57 12.19
C TYR A 79 -1.75 -5.85 11.43
N ALA A 80 -2.54 -6.71 12.06
CA ALA A 80 -2.97 -8.00 11.50
C ALA A 80 -3.64 -7.86 10.11
N ASP A 81 -4.41 -6.79 9.89
CA ASP A 81 -5.09 -6.51 8.61
C ASP A 81 -4.09 -6.37 7.44
N LEU A 82 -2.90 -5.79 7.70
CA LEU A 82 -1.86 -5.62 6.68
C LEU A 82 -1.22 -6.95 6.30
N HIS A 83 -0.99 -7.83 7.28
CA HIS A 83 -0.48 -9.18 7.03
C HIS A 83 -1.48 -10.04 6.25
N TYR A 84 -2.77 -9.94 6.59
CA TYR A 84 -3.83 -10.60 5.84
C TYR A 84 -3.85 -10.15 4.37
N ARG A 85 -3.88 -8.82 4.14
CA ARG A 85 -3.84 -8.24 2.79
C ARG A 85 -2.59 -8.65 2.01
N ARG A 86 -1.43 -8.66 2.66
CA ARG A 86 -0.17 -9.13 2.06
C ARG A 86 -0.24 -10.59 1.62
N GLY A 87 -0.84 -11.46 2.43
CA GLY A 87 -1.08 -12.86 2.06
C GLY A 87 -1.96 -12.99 0.82
N CYS A 88 -3.07 -12.24 0.76
CA CYS A 88 -3.94 -12.20 -0.42
C CYS A 88 -3.19 -11.70 -1.67
N ALA A 89 -2.41 -10.63 -1.55
CA ALA A 89 -1.62 -10.07 -2.64
C ALA A 89 -0.59 -11.07 -3.19
N LEU A 90 0.08 -11.83 -2.31
CA LEU A 90 1.04 -12.87 -2.72
C LEU A 90 0.38 -14.00 -3.51
N ILE A 91 -0.80 -14.47 -3.06
CA ILE A 91 -1.56 -15.51 -3.77
C ILE A 91 -1.94 -15.00 -5.17
N THR A 92 -2.42 -13.76 -5.26
CA THR A 92 -2.76 -13.14 -6.54
C THR A 92 -1.51 -12.99 -7.43
N ALA A 93 -0.40 -12.49 -6.90
CA ALA A 93 0.85 -12.33 -7.65
C ALA A 93 1.39 -13.66 -8.18
N GLN A 94 1.34 -14.74 -7.39
CA GLN A 94 1.73 -16.08 -7.86
C GLN A 94 0.83 -16.58 -8.98
N ARG A 95 -0.49 -16.46 -8.85
CA ARG A 95 -1.44 -16.86 -9.90
C ARG A 95 -1.19 -16.12 -11.23
N HIS A 96 -0.79 -14.85 -11.16
CA HIS A 96 -0.47 -14.05 -12.35
C HIS A 96 0.91 -14.39 -12.93
N ALA A 97 1.86 -14.84 -12.10
CA ALA A 97 3.14 -15.35 -12.58
C ALA A 97 2.93 -16.66 -13.34
N ASP A 98 2.13 -17.58 -12.79
CA ASP A 98 1.79 -18.86 -13.42
C ASP A 98 1.01 -18.65 -14.73
N ALA A 99 0.06 -17.71 -14.76
CA ALA A 99 -0.72 -17.39 -15.96
C ALA A 99 0.10 -16.79 -17.12
N ARG A 100 1.28 -16.22 -16.86
CA ARG A 100 2.18 -15.70 -17.92
C ARG A 100 3.18 -16.74 -18.42
N ALA A 101 3.32 -17.86 -17.72
CA ALA A 101 4.25 -18.94 -18.06
C ALA A 101 3.60 -20.07 -18.89
N ALA A 102 2.27 -20.05 -19.03
CA ALA A 102 1.48 -20.99 -19.84
C ALA A 102 1.16 -20.41 -21.22
#